data_AF-A0A2G9YBZ3-F1
#
_entry.id   AF-A0A2G9YBZ3-F1
#
_cell.length_a   1.000
_cell.length_b   1.000
_cell.length_c   1.000
_cell.angle_alpha   90.00
_cell.angle_beta   90.00
_cell.angle_gamma   90.00
#
_symmetry.space_group_name_H-M   'P 1'
#
loop_
_entity.id
_entity.type
_entity.pdbx_description
1 polymer ?
#
loop_
_entity_poly.entity_id
_entity_poly.type
_entity_poly.pdbx_seq_one_letter_code
_entity_poly.pdbx_strand_id
1 'polypeptide(L)'
;RLENLKEMKRTKGKKMEIRQTIRAKRESLSPEEVNGRSERIKKCFLRDPDFQKTQTIVLYVAFRNEVDTLPLIKEALVLRKKVGLPRTNVRDRSLTFYHIQSLEDLVPGHFGILEPKK
;
A
#
# COMPACT_ATOMS: atom_id res chain seq x y z
N ARG A 1 12.37 30.99 15.92
CA ARG A 1 11.24 30.92 14.94
C ARG A 1 11.70 30.78 13.48
N LEU A 2 12.68 31.58 13.01
CA LEU A 2 13.19 31.52 11.63
C LEU A 2 14.07 30.30 11.33
N GLU A 3 14.84 29.82 12.31
CA GLU A 3 15.69 28.62 12.15
C GLU A 3 14.87 27.35 11.97
N ASN A 4 13.82 27.14 12.76
CA ASN A 4 12.87 26.02 12.59
C ASN A 4 12.21 26.03 11.19
N LEU A 5 11.91 27.20 10.63
CA LEU A 5 11.37 27.32 9.28
C LEU A 5 12.40 26.94 8.20
N LYS A 6 13.68 27.31 8.38
CA LYS A 6 14.77 26.89 7.49
C LYS A 6 15.01 25.39 7.58
N GLU A 7 14.98 24.83 8.77
CA GLU A 7 15.18 23.40 9.01
C GLU A 7 14.01 22.54 8.48
N MET A 8 12.76 22.98 8.68
CA MET A 8 11.58 22.34 8.09
C MET A 8 11.62 22.39 6.56
N LYS A 9 12.01 23.53 5.97
CA LYS A 9 12.18 23.67 4.50
C LYS A 9 13.30 22.74 3.99
N ARG A 10 14.45 22.69 4.66
CA ARG A 10 15.58 21.81 4.32
C ARG A 10 15.18 20.33 4.38
N THR A 11 14.47 19.94 5.43
CA THR A 11 13.99 18.55 5.60
C THR A 11 12.94 18.19 4.54
N LYS A 12 12.06 19.13 4.19
CA LYS A 12 11.06 18.94 3.12
C LYS A 12 11.72 18.77 1.74
N GLY A 13 12.77 19.53 1.44
CA GLY A 13 13.58 19.40 0.23
C GLY A 13 14.21 18.01 0.10
N LYS A 14 14.95 17.57 1.14
CA LYS A 14 15.57 16.23 1.16
C LYS A 14 14.56 15.08 1.03
N LYS A 15 13.40 15.18 1.70
CA LYS A 15 12.32 14.17 1.56
C LYS A 15 11.77 14.10 0.13
N MET A 16 11.71 15.22 -0.56
CA MET A 16 11.23 15.29 -1.94
C MET A 16 12.20 14.64 -2.91
N GLU A 17 13.51 14.93 -2.77
CA GLU A 17 14.57 14.30 -3.56
C GLU A 17 14.55 12.77 -3.41
N ILE A 18 14.54 12.27 -2.17
CA ILE A 18 14.48 10.82 -1.91
C ILE A 18 13.24 10.19 -2.54
N ARG A 19 12.07 10.83 -2.43
CA ARG A 19 10.83 10.31 -3.04
C ARG A 19 10.92 10.24 -4.55
N GLN A 20 11.49 11.26 -5.20
CA GLN A 20 11.69 11.25 -6.65
C GLN A 20 12.64 10.13 -7.07
N THR A 21 13.79 10.01 -6.40
CA THR A 21 14.78 8.96 -6.70
C THR A 21 14.22 7.55 -6.53
N ILE A 22 13.58 7.26 -5.38
CA ILE A 22 13.02 5.93 -5.11
C ILE A 22 11.84 5.62 -6.04
N ARG A 23 11.01 6.63 -6.36
CA ARG A 23 9.92 6.46 -7.30
C ARG A 23 10.42 6.13 -8.71
N ALA A 24 11.42 6.84 -9.21
CA ALA A 24 12.01 6.55 -10.52
C ALA A 24 12.60 5.13 -10.57
N LYS A 25 13.33 4.71 -9.53
CA LYS A 25 13.85 3.34 -9.43
C LYS A 25 12.77 2.27 -9.39
N ARG A 26 11.63 2.55 -8.76
CA ARG A 26 10.49 1.63 -8.71
C ARG A 26 9.78 1.55 -10.05
N GLU A 27 9.52 2.70 -10.68
CA GLU A 27 8.86 2.79 -11.99
C GLU A 27 9.73 2.20 -13.12
N SER A 28 11.05 2.08 -12.93
CA SER A 28 11.94 1.45 -13.91
C SER A 28 11.98 -0.09 -13.87
N LEU A 29 11.38 -0.73 -12.86
CA LEU A 29 11.34 -2.19 -12.77
C LEU A 29 10.37 -2.78 -13.79
N SER A 30 10.74 -3.90 -14.40
CA SER A 30 9.83 -4.61 -15.31
C SER A 30 8.66 -5.26 -14.55
N PRO A 31 7.54 -5.56 -15.23
CA PRO A 31 6.43 -6.31 -14.61
C PRO A 31 6.87 -7.65 -14.01
N GLU A 32 7.79 -8.36 -14.67
CA GLU A 32 8.34 -9.64 -14.22
C GLU A 32 9.17 -9.47 -12.94
N GLU A 33 9.98 -8.43 -12.86
CA GLU A 33 10.74 -8.11 -11.67
C GLU A 33 9.82 -7.78 -10.49
N VAL A 34 8.79 -6.95 -10.73
CA VAL A 34 7.82 -6.59 -9.69
C VAL A 34 7.06 -7.82 -9.22
N ASN A 35 6.57 -8.65 -10.13
CA ASN A 35 5.84 -9.88 -9.77
C ASN A 35 6.74 -10.86 -9.00
N GLY A 36 7.97 -11.09 -9.47
CA GLY A 36 8.92 -11.97 -8.82
C GLY A 36 9.32 -11.50 -7.41
N ARG A 37 9.51 -10.19 -7.23
CA ARG A 37 9.79 -9.60 -5.91
C ARG A 37 8.55 -9.62 -5.01
N SER A 38 7.37 -9.34 -5.56
CA SER A 38 6.10 -9.34 -4.81
C SER A 38 5.77 -10.72 -4.27
N GLU A 39 5.99 -11.78 -5.06
CA GLU A 39 5.79 -13.15 -4.62
C GLU A 39 6.74 -13.54 -3.48
N ARG A 40 8.00 -13.10 -3.53
CA ARG A 40 8.95 -13.31 -2.43
C ARG A 40 8.50 -12.60 -1.16
N ILE A 41 8.04 -11.35 -1.28
CA ILE A 41 7.50 -10.57 -0.15
C ILE A 41 6.27 -11.24 0.43
N LYS A 42 5.32 -11.69 -0.41
CA LYS A 42 4.15 -12.47 0.02
C LYS A 42 4.57 -13.67 0.86
N LYS A 43 5.50 -14.50 0.36
CA LYS A 43 5.97 -15.71 1.07
C LYS A 43 6.59 -15.38 2.42
N CYS A 44 7.41 -14.33 2.51
CA CYS A 44 7.98 -13.88 3.77
C CYS A 44 6.89 -13.42 4.73
N PHE A 45 5.95 -12.60 4.25
CA PHE A 45 4.86 -12.04 5.05
C PHE A 45 3.93 -13.12 5.62
N LEU A 46 3.61 -14.16 4.85
CA LEU A 46 2.76 -15.28 5.33
C LEU A 46 3.45 -16.16 6.39
N ARG A 47 4.78 -16.17 6.43
CA ARG A 47 5.57 -16.90 7.42
C ARG A 47 5.78 -16.10 8.71
N ASP A 48 5.44 -14.82 8.69
CA ASP A 48 5.61 -13.95 9.84
C ASP A 48 4.68 -14.39 11.00
N PRO A 49 5.21 -14.60 12.22
CA PRO A 49 4.40 -15.01 13.37
C PRO A 49 3.29 -14.02 13.73
N ASP A 50 3.50 -12.72 13.54
CA ASP A 50 2.49 -11.71 13.85
C ASP A 50 1.37 -11.75 12.82
N PHE A 51 1.68 -11.98 11.54
CA PHE A 51 0.65 -12.27 10.54
C PHE A 51 -0.18 -13.49 10.92
N GLN A 52 0.48 -14.59 11.32
CA GLN A 52 -0.21 -15.83 11.64
C GLN A 52 -1.19 -15.66 12.82
N LYS A 53 -0.74 -14.99 13.89
CA LYS A 53 -1.51 -14.79 15.13
C LYS A 53 -2.59 -13.72 15.01
N THR A 54 -2.45 -12.78 14.06
CA THR A 54 -3.37 -11.64 13.95
C THR A 54 -4.61 -11.97 13.14
N GLN A 55 -5.78 -11.59 13.66
CA GLN A 55 -7.06 -11.80 12.98
C GLN A 55 -7.46 -10.65 12.04
N THR A 56 -6.98 -9.43 12.29
CA THR A 56 -7.33 -8.24 11.50
C THR A 56 -6.08 -7.61 10.92
N ILE A 57 -6.05 -7.46 9.60
CA ILE A 57 -4.92 -6.91 8.88
C ILE A 57 -5.37 -5.76 8.00
N VAL A 58 -4.57 -4.71 7.93
CA VAL A 58 -4.72 -3.64 6.94
C VAL A 58 -3.70 -3.85 5.82
N LEU A 59 -4.18 -3.90 4.59
CA LEU A 59 -3.39 -3.95 3.37
C LEU A 59 -3.73 -2.75 2.48
N TYR A 60 -3.07 -2.63 1.33
CA TYR A 60 -3.38 -1.65 0.30
C TYR A 60 -3.52 -2.36 -1.04
N VAL A 61 -4.17 -1.74 -2.03
CA VAL A 61 -4.09 -2.18 -3.43
C VAL A 61 -2.96 -1.42 -4.12
N ALA A 62 -2.07 -2.16 -4.79
CA ALA A 62 -0.84 -1.60 -5.35
C ALA A 62 -1.08 -0.45 -6.33
N PHE A 63 -0.26 0.60 -6.23
CA PHE A 63 -0.25 1.74 -7.14
C PHE A 63 1.12 1.96 -7.78
N ARG A 64 1.17 2.19 -9.10
CA ARG A 64 2.38 2.57 -9.86
C ARG A 64 3.60 1.68 -9.61
N ASN A 65 3.52 0.40 -9.97
CA ASN A 65 4.64 -0.55 -9.83
C ASN A 65 5.04 -0.79 -8.35
N GLU A 66 4.10 -0.61 -7.42
CA GLU A 66 4.25 -1.04 -6.02
C GLU A 66 4.32 -2.57 -5.96
N VAL A 67 4.69 -3.09 -4.79
CA VAL A 67 4.52 -4.52 -4.50
C VAL A 67 3.06 -4.90 -4.77
N ASP A 68 2.84 -5.91 -5.62
CA ASP A 68 1.51 -6.42 -5.88
C ASP A 68 1.01 -7.20 -4.66
N THR A 69 0.08 -6.57 -3.96
CA THR A 69 -0.55 -7.08 -2.74
C THR A 69 -1.84 -7.83 -3.03
N LEU A 70 -2.38 -7.83 -4.25
CA LEU A 70 -3.64 -8.53 -4.56
C LEU A 70 -3.56 -10.04 -4.25
N PRO A 71 -2.47 -10.77 -4.59
CA PRO A 71 -2.32 -12.17 -4.21
C PRO A 71 -2.27 -12.40 -2.69
N LEU A 72 -1.74 -11.43 -1.93
CA LEU A 72 -1.71 -11.49 -0.46
C LEU A 72 -3.08 -11.19 0.16
N ILE A 73 -3.82 -10.22 -0.39
CA ILE A 73 -5.20 -9.92 0.00
C ILE A 73 -6.08 -11.16 -0.17
N LYS A 74 -5.99 -11.83 -1.33
CA LYS A 74 -6.70 -13.08 -1.61
C LYS A 74 -6.38 -14.16 -0.57
N GLU A 75 -5.10 -14.35 -0.28
CA GLU A 75 -4.66 -15.33 0.72
C GLU A 75 -5.22 -15.03 2.11
N ALA A 76 -5.15 -13.77 2.55
CA ALA A 76 -5.65 -13.37 3.86
C ALA A 76 -7.17 -13.60 4.00
N LEU A 77 -7.94 -13.37 2.93
CA LEU A 77 -9.37 -13.67 2.88
C LEU A 77 -9.65 -15.17 2.94
N VAL A 78 -8.89 -16.00 2.21
CA VAL A 78 -8.99 -17.47 2.25
C VAL A 78 -8.70 -18.00 3.66
N LEU A 79 -7.70 -17.42 4.33
CA LEU A 79 -7.36 -17.70 5.73
C LEU A 79 -8.37 -17.11 6.74
N ARG A 80 -9.49 -16.55 6.26
CA ARG A 80 -10.58 -15.96 7.06
C ARG A 80 -10.12 -14.82 7.97
N LYS A 81 -9.06 -14.10 7.61
CA LYS A 81 -8.67 -12.86 8.29
C LYS A 81 -9.60 -11.72 7.90
N LYS A 82 -9.79 -10.75 8.80
CA LYS A 82 -10.49 -9.49 8.51
C LYS A 82 -9.52 -8.58 7.78
N VAL A 83 -9.75 -8.34 6.49
CA VAL A 83 -8.87 -7.52 5.65
C VAL A 83 -9.46 -6.12 5.50
N GLY A 84 -8.77 -5.12 6.03
CA GLY A 84 -9.06 -3.72 5.85
C GLY A 84 -8.25 -3.12 4.70
N LEU A 85 -8.87 -2.32 3.85
CA LEU A 85 -8.20 -1.57 2.79
C LEU A 85 -8.52 -0.08 2.91
N PRO A 86 -7.57 0.82 2.60
CA PRO A 86 -7.80 2.25 2.63
C PRO A 86 -8.65 2.70 1.45
N ARG A 87 -9.48 3.70 1.70
CA ARG A 87 -10.12 4.55 0.72
C ARG A 87 -9.69 5.99 0.94
N THR A 88 -9.31 6.67 -0.14
CA THR A 88 -8.79 8.03 -0.07
C THR A 88 -9.91 9.06 -0.08
N ASN A 89 -9.94 9.92 0.95
CA ASN A 89 -10.78 11.11 0.97
C ASN A 89 -9.98 12.29 0.42
N VAL A 90 -10.17 12.61 -0.87
CA VAL A 90 -9.36 13.63 -1.56
C VAL A 90 -9.57 15.04 -0.98
N ARG A 91 -10.77 15.34 -0.46
CA ARG A 91 -11.13 16.66 0.05
C ARG A 91 -10.28 17.10 1.24
N ASP A 92 -10.09 16.20 2.21
CA ASP A 92 -9.37 16.48 3.46
C ASP A 92 -8.02 15.76 3.56
N ARG A 93 -7.66 14.96 2.54
CA ARG A 93 -6.43 14.16 2.47
C ARG A 93 -6.34 13.10 3.58
N SER A 94 -7.49 12.59 4.03
CA SER A 94 -7.57 11.48 4.98
C SER A 94 -7.71 10.12 4.29
N LEU A 95 -7.49 9.05 5.04
CA LEU A 95 -7.75 7.67 4.64
C LEU A 95 -8.78 7.07 5.60
N THR A 96 -9.84 6.50 5.05
CA THR A 96 -10.78 5.67 5.81
C THR A 96 -10.55 4.21 5.47
N PHE A 97 -10.45 3.35 6.48
CA PHE A 97 -10.24 1.92 6.28
C PHE A 97 -11.57 1.18 6.34
N TYR A 98 -11.76 0.29 5.38
CA TYR A 98 -12.97 -0.51 5.25
C TYR A 98 -12.63 -1.98 5.09
N HIS A 99 -13.40 -2.84 5.76
CA HIS A 99 -13.23 -4.28 5.61
C HIS A 99 -13.84 -4.74 4.29
N ILE A 100 -13.13 -5.65 3.62
CA ILE A 100 -13.67 -6.38 2.48
C ILE A 100 -13.93 -7.84 2.87
N GLN A 101 -14.97 -8.42 2.28
CA GLN A 101 -15.27 -9.85 2.37
C GLN A 101 -14.75 -10.59 1.13
N SER A 102 -14.68 -9.88 0.01
CA SER A 102 -14.16 -10.41 -1.24
C SER A 102 -13.58 -9.31 -2.13
N LEU A 103 -12.92 -9.67 -3.23
CA LEU A 103 -12.38 -8.66 -4.15
C LEU A 103 -13.46 -7.93 -4.95
N GLU A 104 -14.66 -8.49 -5.03
CA GLU A 104 -15.84 -7.88 -5.65
C GLU A 104 -16.35 -6.68 -4.83
N ASP A 105 -15.88 -6.50 -3.60
CA ASP A 105 -16.12 -5.30 -2.79
C ASP A 105 -15.28 -4.10 -3.25
N LEU A 106 -14.37 -4.31 -4.20
CA LEU A 106 -13.54 -3.26 -4.77
C LEU A 106 -14.19 -2.61 -5.99
N VAL A 107 -14.05 -1.29 -6.09
CA VAL A 107 -14.47 -0.48 -7.23
C VAL A 107 -13.33 0.42 -7.69
N PRO A 108 -13.31 0.86 -8.96
CA PRO A 108 -12.42 1.92 -9.38
C PRO A 108 -12.58 3.14 -8.48
N GLY A 109 -11.50 3.48 -7.78
CA GLY A 109 -11.40 4.59 -6.87
C GLY A 109 -10.62 5.75 -7.46
N HIS A 110 -10.13 6.62 -6.59
CA HIS A 110 -9.31 7.75 -7.03
C HIS A 110 -7.98 7.26 -7.63
N PHE A 111 -7.44 8.04 -8.57
CA PHE A 111 -6.18 7.74 -9.26
C PHE A 111 -6.15 6.43 -10.08
N GLY A 112 -7.31 5.82 -10.35
CA GLY A 112 -7.43 4.59 -11.14
C GLY A 112 -7.06 3.32 -10.38
N ILE A 113 -6.99 3.38 -9.05
CA ILE A 113 -6.70 2.23 -8.18
C ILE A 113 -8.03 1.65 -7.69
N LEU A 114 -8.09 0.34 -7.43
CA LEU A 114 -9.25 -0.27 -6.79
C LEU A 114 -9.32 0.11 -5.30
N GLU A 115 -10.47 0.62 -4.86
CA GLU A 115 -10.77 1.01 -3.48
C GLU A 115 -12.04 0.28 -2.98
N PRO A 116 -12.21 0.06 -1.67
CA PRO A 116 -13.42 -0.57 -1.12
C PRO A 116 -14.68 0.30 -1.30
N LYS A 117 -15.81 -0.35 -1.60
CA LYS A 117 -17.11 0.30 -1.87
C LYS A 117 -17.66 1.10 -0.69
N LYS A 118 -17.55 0.58 0.53
CA LYS A 118 -18.13 1.11 1.77
C LYS A 118 -17.44 0.53 2.98
#